data_AF-A0A963XHT6-F1
#
_entry.id   AF-A0A963XHT6-F1
#
_cell.length_a   1.000
_cell.length_b   1.000
_cell.length_c   1.000
_cell.angle_alpha   90.00
_cell.angle_beta   90.00
_cell.angle_gamma   90.00
#
_symmetry.space_group_name_H-M   'P 1'
#
loop_
_entity.id
_entity.type
_entity.pdbx_description
1 polymer ?
#
loop_
_entity_poly.entity_id
_entity_poly.type
_entity_poly.pdbx_seq_one_letter_code
_entity_poly.pdbx_strand_id
1 'polypeptide(L)'
;MKFAAFFLIAAAALPGCQTLNVFGGSSSTIVRVSSEPEGAVVTLDGYGSCETPCTVEIDKPREAKIGRAGYNSQNVTLTPGKRSVKVTLELSAPTTKVDETAMPEL
;
A
#
# COMPACT_ATOMS: atom_id res chain seq x y z
N MET A 1 53.96 56.77 13.45
CA MET A 1 53.65 55.48 14.12
C MET A 1 52.14 55.46 14.30
N LYS A 2 51.44 54.65 13.49
CA LYS A 2 50.02 54.81 13.13
C LYS A 2 49.18 53.95 14.09
N PHE A 3 48.51 54.58 15.04
CA PHE A 3 47.49 53.97 15.91
C PHE A 3 46.10 54.28 15.34
N ALA A 4 45.16 53.37 15.64
CA ALA A 4 43.74 53.39 15.30
C ALA A 4 43.34 52.69 13.99
N ALA A 5 42.81 51.47 14.13
CA ALA A 5 41.59 51.01 13.48
C ALA A 5 41.17 49.72 14.19
N PHE A 6 40.24 49.81 15.14
CA PHE A 6 38.81 49.56 14.93
C PHE A 6 38.51 48.07 14.68
N PHE A 7 38.04 47.45 15.76
CA PHE A 7 37.02 46.39 15.80
C PHE A 7 36.21 46.31 14.50
N LEU A 8 36.23 45.15 13.84
CA LEU A 8 35.10 44.66 13.06
C LEU A 8 35.15 43.14 13.01
N ILE A 9 34.61 42.56 14.08
CA ILE A 9 34.09 41.19 14.07
C ILE A 9 32.95 41.18 13.05
N ALA A 10 33.17 40.59 11.88
CA ALA A 10 32.10 40.22 10.96
C ALA A 10 32.11 38.70 10.81
N ALA A 11 31.58 38.03 11.84
CA ALA A 11 31.22 36.63 11.79
C ALA A 11 29.99 36.47 10.89
N ALA A 12 30.20 36.34 9.58
CA ALA A 12 29.17 35.89 8.64
C ALA A 12 29.19 34.35 8.59
N ALA A 13 28.75 33.71 9.67
CA ALA A 13 28.29 32.33 9.59
C ALA A 13 26.94 32.35 8.88
N LEU A 14 26.89 31.84 7.66
CA LEU A 14 25.66 31.50 6.96
C LEU A 14 25.30 30.04 7.30
N PRO A 15 24.51 29.73 8.35
CA PRO A 15 23.85 28.44 8.42
C PRO A 15 22.62 28.53 7.52
N GLY A 16 22.81 28.32 6.22
CA GLY A 16 21.78 28.74 5.27
C GLY A 16 21.81 28.00 3.95
N CYS A 17 21.81 26.67 3.99
CA CYS A 17 21.10 25.83 3.03
C CYS A 17 21.19 24.37 3.51
N GLN A 18 20.40 24.04 4.54
CA GLN A 18 19.88 22.67 4.62
C GLN A 18 18.92 22.54 3.45
N THR A 19 19.47 22.15 2.29
CA THR A 19 18.66 21.88 1.11
C THR A 19 17.72 20.76 1.51
N LEU A 20 16.45 21.12 1.65
CA LEU A 20 15.31 20.26 1.91
C LEU A 20 15.50 18.89 1.26
N ASN A 21 15.59 17.83 2.07
CA ASN A 21 15.29 16.45 1.65
C ASN A 21 13.78 16.30 1.36
N VAL A 22 13.22 17.15 0.49
CA VAL A 22 11.79 17.16 0.08
C VAL A 22 11.65 16.69 -1.38
N PHE A 23 12.59 15.86 -1.83
CA PHE A 23 12.35 14.98 -2.97
C PHE A 23 12.10 13.56 -2.45
N GLY A 24 11.04 13.44 -1.65
CA GLY A 24 10.30 12.18 -1.56
C GLY A 24 9.66 11.93 -2.92
N GLY A 25 10.46 11.38 -3.84
CA GLY A 25 10.02 11.06 -5.18
C GLY A 25 8.78 10.19 -5.10
N SER A 26 7.75 10.56 -5.85
CA SER A 26 6.59 9.73 -6.13
C SER A 26 7.06 8.51 -6.93
N SER A 27 7.70 7.55 -6.26
CA SER A 27 8.21 6.32 -6.85
C SER A 27 7.04 5.36 -7.08
N SER A 28 6.19 5.71 -8.05
CA SER A 28 5.17 4.79 -8.52
C SER A 28 5.85 3.49 -8.96
N THR A 29 5.40 2.38 -8.38
CA THR A 29 5.95 1.06 -8.63
C THR A 29 4.87 0.19 -9.23
N ILE A 30 5.22 -0.46 -10.34
CA ILE A 30 4.40 -1.48 -10.96
C ILE A 30 4.50 -2.76 -10.14
N VAL A 31 3.36 -3.22 -9.62
CA VAL A 31 3.23 -4.42 -8.79
C VAL A 31 2.39 -5.45 -9.54
N ARG A 32 2.96 -6.63 -9.76
CA ARG A 32 2.23 -7.78 -10.32
C ARG A 32 1.54 -8.54 -9.20
N VAL A 33 0.22 -8.67 -9.27
CA VAL A 33 -0.60 -9.42 -8.32
C VAL A 33 -1.05 -10.71 -8.96
N SER A 34 -0.70 -11.84 -8.36
CA SER A 34 -1.20 -13.16 -8.74
C SER A 34 -1.87 -13.85 -7.56
N SER A 35 -2.89 -14.65 -7.83
CA SER A 35 -3.53 -15.49 -6.82
C SER A 35 -3.51 -16.95 -7.21
N GLU A 36 -3.61 -17.80 -6.18
CA GLU A 36 -3.77 -19.23 -6.34
C GLU A 36 -5.00 -19.66 -5.53
N PRO A 37 -6.10 -20.06 -6.19
CA PRO A 37 -6.30 -20.21 -7.64
C PRO A 37 -6.35 -18.89 -8.42
N GLU A 38 -6.08 -18.96 -9.73
CA GLU A 38 -6.18 -17.82 -10.65
C GLU A 38 -7.63 -17.33 -10.83
N GLY A 39 -7.79 -16.08 -11.28
CA GLY A 39 -9.12 -15.46 -11.48
C GLY A 39 -9.75 -14.93 -10.19
N ALA A 40 -8.95 -14.57 -9.18
CA ALA A 40 -9.44 -13.77 -8.06
C ALA A 40 -9.58 -12.29 -8.47
N VAL A 41 -10.62 -11.65 -7.96
CA VAL A 41 -10.88 -10.21 -8.10
C VAL A 41 -10.08 -9.46 -7.03
N VAL A 42 -9.21 -8.57 -7.48
CA VAL A 42 -8.42 -7.65 -6.67
C VAL A 42 -9.08 -6.29 -6.73
N THR A 43 -9.51 -5.77 -5.60
CA THR A 43 -10.08 -4.41 -5.47
C THR A 43 -9.06 -3.53 -4.76
N LEU A 44 -8.60 -2.48 -5.42
CA LEU A 44 -7.70 -1.47 -4.85
C LEU A 44 -8.45 -0.18 -4.58
N ASP A 45 -8.27 0.36 -3.37
CA ASP A 45 -8.87 1.63 -2.98
C ASP A 45 -8.34 2.78 -3.84
N GLY A 46 -9.26 3.33 -4.66
CA GLY A 46 -9.01 4.47 -5.56
C GLY A 46 -8.41 4.12 -6.93
N TYR A 47 -8.19 2.84 -7.25
CA TYR A 47 -7.74 2.39 -8.59
C TYR A 47 -8.74 1.48 -9.30
N GLY A 48 -9.71 0.91 -8.57
CA GLY A 48 -10.75 0.04 -9.13
C GLY A 48 -10.49 -1.44 -8.87
N SER A 49 -11.04 -2.30 -9.72
CA SER A 49 -10.92 -3.76 -9.59
C SER A 49 -10.26 -4.38 -10.83
N CYS A 50 -9.40 -5.38 -10.63
CA CYS A 50 -8.82 -6.21 -11.68
C CYS A 50 -8.91 -7.69 -11.34
N GLU A 51 -8.81 -8.57 -12.34
CA GLU A 51 -8.74 -10.02 -12.14
C GLU A 51 -7.29 -10.50 -12.21
N THR A 52 -6.91 -11.38 -11.29
CA THR A 52 -5.58 -11.98 -11.24
C THR A 52 -5.38 -13.01 -12.37
N PRO A 53 -4.18 -13.08 -12.99
CA PRO A 53 -3.02 -12.21 -12.75
C PRO A 53 -3.17 -10.82 -13.37
N CYS A 54 -3.10 -9.76 -12.57
CA CYS A 54 -3.13 -8.37 -13.01
C CYS A 54 -1.90 -7.59 -12.54
N THR A 55 -1.65 -6.46 -13.19
CA THR A 55 -0.55 -5.56 -12.83
C THR A 55 -1.13 -4.21 -12.48
N VAL A 56 -0.74 -3.67 -11.33
CA VAL A 56 -1.26 -2.43 -10.78
C VAL A 56 -0.11 -1.48 -10.46
N GLU A 57 -0.25 -0.22 -10.84
CA GLU A 57 0.72 0.82 -10.50
C GLU A 57 0.27 1.50 -9.21
N ILE A 58 1.14 1.51 -8.20
CA ILE A 58 0.87 2.17 -6.92
C ILE A 58 1.95 3.18 -6.59
N ASP A 59 1.52 4.37 -6.17
CA ASP A 59 2.35 5.50 -5.78
C ASP A 59 2.70 5.51 -4.28
N LYS A 60 1.83 4.90 -3.46
CA LYS A 60 1.94 4.82 -2.00
C LYS A 60 1.41 3.48 -1.48
N PRO A 61 1.71 3.10 -0.23
CA PRO A 61 1.10 1.93 0.41
C PRO A 61 -0.42 2.02 0.40
N ARG A 62 -1.10 0.98 -0.08
CA ARG A 62 -2.56 0.90 -0.15
C ARG A 62 -3.05 -0.48 0.22
N GLU A 63 -4.27 -0.56 0.74
CA GLU A 63 -4.95 -1.82 0.96
C GLU A 63 -5.60 -2.32 -0.33
N ALA A 64 -5.40 -3.60 -0.61
CA ALA A 64 -6.05 -4.31 -1.69
C ALA A 64 -6.84 -5.48 -1.11
N LYS A 65 -8.11 -5.57 -1.46
CA LYS A 65 -8.97 -6.69 -1.08
C LYS A 65 -8.97 -7.70 -2.23
N ILE A 66 -8.54 -8.92 -1.95
CA ILE A 66 -8.46 -10.00 -2.93
C ILE A 66 -9.51 -11.03 -2.55
N GLY A 67 -10.45 -11.30 -3.46
CA GLY A 67 -11.52 -12.25 -3.22
C GLY A 67 -11.90 -13.01 -4.48
N ARG A 68 -12.35 -14.25 -4.30
CA ARG A 68 -12.87 -15.09 -5.37
C ARG A 68 -14.12 -15.79 -4.87
N ALA A 69 -15.11 -15.98 -5.75
CA ALA A 69 -16.32 -16.70 -5.39
C ALA A 69 -15.98 -18.10 -4.85
N GLY A 70 -16.50 -18.45 -3.66
CA GLY A 70 -16.19 -19.71 -2.97
C GLY A 70 -14.90 -19.71 -2.14
N TYR A 71 -14.17 -18.59 -2.08
CA TYR A 71 -12.94 -18.44 -1.31
C TYR A 71 -13.06 -17.28 -0.31
N ASN A 72 -12.26 -17.34 0.75
CA ASN A 72 -12.21 -16.29 1.75
C ASN A 72 -11.51 -15.06 1.19
N SER A 73 -12.08 -13.87 1.39
CA SER A 73 -11.46 -12.63 0.94
C SER A 73 -10.34 -12.24 1.89
N GLN A 74 -9.16 -11.93 1.34
CA GLN A 74 -7.99 -11.53 2.09
C GLN A 74 -7.62 -10.07 1.78
N ASN A 75 -7.37 -9.29 2.82
CA ASN A 75 -6.85 -7.93 2.68
C ASN A 75 -5.32 -7.98 2.67
N VAL A 76 -4.71 -7.37 1.68
CA VAL A 76 -3.26 -7.33 1.50
C VAL A 76 -2.82 -5.89 1.29
N THR A 77 -1.87 -5.42 2.09
CA THR A 77 -1.28 -4.09 1.90
C THR A 77 -0.22 -4.15 0.80
N LEU A 78 -0.47 -3.48 -0.32
CA LEU A 78 0.48 -3.32 -1.40
C LEU A 78 1.36 -2.11 -1.12
N THR A 79 2.68 -2.32 -1.02
CA THR A 79 3.66 -1.26 -0.80
C THR A 79 4.49 -1.02 -2.06
N PRO A 80 4.68 0.24 -2.51
CA PRO A 80 5.61 0.57 -3.58
C PRO A 80 7.00 0.04 -3.23
N GLY A 81 7.68 -0.57 -4.19
CA GLY A 81 8.96 -1.26 -4.00
C GLY A 81 8.91 -2.80 -4.10
N LYS A 82 7.73 -3.42 -3.92
CA LYS A 82 7.56 -4.87 -4.20
C LYS A 82 7.04 -5.08 -5.62
N ARG A 83 7.85 -5.70 -6.50
CA ARG A 83 7.47 -5.93 -7.91
C ARG A 83 6.41 -7.02 -8.10
N SER A 84 6.28 -7.96 -7.16
CA SER A 84 5.34 -9.07 -7.26
C SER A 84 4.78 -9.49 -5.91
N VAL A 85 3.48 -9.79 -5.87
CA VAL A 85 2.76 -10.31 -4.70
C VAL A 85 1.96 -11.53 -5.15
N LYS A 86 2.21 -12.68 -4.53
CA LYS A 86 1.43 -13.91 -4.71
C LYS A 86 0.55 -14.12 -3.48
N VAL A 87 -0.73 -14.43 -3.68
CA VAL A 87 -1.70 -14.63 -2.61
C VAL A 87 -2.39 -15.98 -2.79
N THR A 88 -2.31 -16.83 -1.78
CA THR A 88 -3.01 -18.12 -1.78
C THR A 88 -4.35 -17.94 -1.07
N LEU A 89 -5.45 -18.20 -1.78
CA LEU A 89 -6.78 -18.06 -1.19
C LEU A 89 -7.22 -19.39 -0.57
N GLU A 90 -7.76 -19.29 0.64
CA GLU A 90 -8.35 -20.42 1.33
C GLU A 90 -9.82 -20.58 0.94
N LEU A 91 -10.27 -21.81 0.72
CA LEU A 91 -11.67 -22.10 0.44
C LEU A 91 -12.52 -21.64 1.62
N SER A 92 -13.59 -20.87 1.34
CA SER A 92 -14.60 -20.61 2.34
C SER A 92 -15.36 -21.90 2.56
N ALA A 93 -15.03 -22.64 3.62
CA ALA A 93 -15.88 -23.72 4.07
C ALA A 93 -17.29 -23.14 4.27
N PRO A 94 -18.34 -23.72 3.66
CA PRO A 94 -19.70 -23.28 3.92
C PRO A 94 -19.96 -23.49 5.40
N THR A 95 -20.03 -22.41 6.16
CA THR A 95 -20.56 -22.48 7.51
C THR A 95 -22.08 -22.59 7.36
N THR A 96 -22.57 -23.80 7.11
CA THR A 96 -23.95 -24.16 7.44
C THR A 96 -24.07 -24.09 8.96
N LYS A 97 -24.27 -22.89 9.49
CA LYS A 97 -25.14 -22.71 10.64
C LYS A 97 -26.52 -22.42 10.07
N VAL A 98 -27.15 -23.47 9.54
CA VAL A 98 -28.60 -23.47 9.40
C VAL A 98 -29.08 -23.64 10.83
N ASP A 99 -29.48 -22.55 11.47
CA ASP A 99 -30.28 -22.62 12.69
C ASP A 99 -31.60 -23.30 12.30
N GLU A 100 -31.59 -24.63 12.40
CA GLU A 100 -32.73 -25.52 12.27
C GLU A 100 -33.57 -25.38 13.54
N THR A 101 -34.12 -24.18 13.78
CA THR A 101 -34.97 -23.92 14.94
C THR A 101 -36.07 -22.95 14.55
N ALA A 102 -37.02 -23.44 13.73
CA ALA A 102 -38.38 -22.93 13.69
C ALA A 102 -39.29 -23.83 12.84
N MET A 103 -39.60 -25.03 13.34
CA MET A 103 -40.91 -25.61 13.06
C MET A 103 -41.57 -25.93 14.40
N PRO A 104 -42.49 -25.08 14.89
CA PRO A 104 -43.42 -25.54 15.92
C PRO A 104 -44.29 -26.62 15.29
N GLU A 105 -44.25 -27.83 15.86
CA GLU A 105 -45.27 -28.84 15.61
C GLU A 105 -46.61 -28.27 16.10
N LEU A 106 -47.59 -28.15 15.19
CA LEU A 106 -48.98 -27.80 15.51
C LEU A 106 -49.83 -29.07 15.60
#